data_AF-A0A3C0IQ64-F1
#
_entry.id   AF-A0A3C0IQ64-F1
#
_cell.length_a   1.000
_cell.length_b   1.000
_cell.length_c   1.000
_cell.angle_alpha   90.00
_cell.angle_beta   90.00
_cell.angle_gamma   90.00
#
_symmetry.space_group_name_H-M   'P 1'
#
loop_
_entity.id
_entity.type
_entity.pdbx_description
1 polymer ?
#
loop_
_entity_poly.entity_id
_entity_poly.type
_entity_poly.pdbx_seq_one_letter_code
_entity_poly.pdbx_strand_id
1 'polypeptide(L)'
;ATPTGWNNQSVQDWFSNTFFANQTITTADGARLIAPFNYSQPDPTPFGVSGSPASGASFADPKLVGFRAVSFRGGVAAAGADQTWWKGWTSFPTE
;
A
#
# COMPACT_ATOMS: atom_id res chain seq x y z
N ALA A 1 23.21 -7.99 19.97
CA ALA A 1 21.78 -8.39 19.99
C ALA A 1 21.69 -9.83 19.50
N THR A 2 20.91 -10.68 20.18
CA THR A 2 20.70 -12.08 19.78
C THR A 2 19.75 -12.13 18.57
N PRO A 3 20.05 -12.89 17.50
CA PRO A 3 19.13 -13.06 16.38
C PRO A 3 17.80 -13.63 16.88
N THR A 4 16.69 -13.08 16.40
CA THR A 4 15.33 -13.43 16.85
C THR A 4 14.86 -14.82 16.42
N GLY A 5 15.68 -15.59 15.69
CA GLY A 5 15.30 -16.87 15.09
C GLY A 5 14.46 -16.74 13.82
N TRP A 6 14.21 -15.53 13.35
CA TRP A 6 13.47 -15.27 12.12
C TRP A 6 14.23 -15.81 10.90
N ASN A 7 13.61 -16.71 10.15
CA ASN A 7 14.20 -17.35 8.97
C ASN A 7 13.24 -17.29 7.77
N ASN A 8 13.63 -17.89 6.64
CA ASN A 8 12.83 -17.87 5.41
C ASN A 8 11.45 -18.52 5.59
N GLN A 9 11.35 -19.58 6.40
CA GLN A 9 10.07 -20.22 6.70
C GLN A 9 9.18 -19.27 7.53
N SER A 10 9.75 -18.54 8.49
CA SER A 10 9.00 -17.54 9.27
C SER A 10 8.33 -16.49 8.37
N VAL A 11 9.02 -16.04 7.31
CA VAL A 11 8.45 -15.11 6.33
C VAL A 11 7.33 -15.76 5.52
N GLN A 12 7.52 -17.00 5.06
CA GLN A 12 6.50 -17.71 4.29
C GLN A 12 5.25 -17.99 5.12
N ASP A 13 5.41 -18.41 6.37
CA ASP A 13 4.32 -18.67 7.31
C ASP A 13 3.54 -17.39 7.60
N TRP A 14 4.25 -16.29 7.86
CA TRP A 14 3.61 -14.99 8.07
C TRP A 14 2.88 -14.50 6.81
N PHE A 15 3.51 -14.59 5.64
CA PHE A 15 2.91 -14.13 4.40
C PHE A 15 1.66 -14.94 4.03
N SER A 16 1.72 -16.26 4.20
CA SER A 16 0.63 -17.18 3.82
C SER A 16 -0.50 -17.25 4.85
N ASN A 17 -0.32 -16.66 6.04
CA ASN A 17 -1.36 -16.61 7.06
C ASN A 17 -2.51 -15.68 6.61
N THR A 18 -3.69 -16.29 6.38
CA THR A 18 -4.89 -15.62 5.87
C THR A 18 -5.41 -14.51 6.77
N PHE A 19 -5.06 -14.52 8.06
CA PHE A 19 -5.38 -13.44 8.99
C PHE A 19 -4.84 -12.08 8.54
N PHE A 20 -3.66 -12.06 7.92
CA PHE A 20 -3.02 -10.82 7.46
C PHE A 20 -3.48 -10.37 6.06
N ALA A 21 -4.27 -11.20 5.36
CA ALA A 21 -4.82 -10.90 4.04
C ALA A 21 -3.76 -10.39 3.03
N ASN A 22 -2.54 -10.95 3.11
CA ASN A 22 -1.47 -10.66 2.15
C ASN A 22 -1.86 -11.17 0.76
N GLN A 23 -1.42 -10.47 -0.28
CA GLN A 23 -1.77 -10.78 -1.67
C GLN A 23 -0.51 -10.74 -2.54
N THR A 24 -0.40 -11.73 -3.42
CA THR A 24 0.58 -11.73 -4.52
C THR A 24 -0.11 -11.23 -5.78
N ILE A 25 0.49 -10.23 -6.41
CA ILE A 25 -0.01 -9.63 -7.66
C ILE A 25 0.92 -10.05 -8.79
N THR A 26 0.38 -10.71 -9.82
CA THR A 26 1.18 -11.30 -10.90
C THR A 26 1.42 -10.36 -12.08
N THR A 27 0.59 -9.33 -12.24
CA THR A 27 0.68 -8.38 -13.34
C THR A 27 0.69 -6.94 -12.82
N ALA A 28 1.34 -6.04 -13.55
CA ALA A 28 1.30 -4.62 -13.21
C ALA A 28 -0.14 -4.08 -13.20
N ASP A 29 -0.98 -4.54 -14.13
CA ASP A 29 -2.41 -4.18 -14.17
C ASP A 29 -3.17 -4.64 -12.91
N GLY A 30 -2.83 -5.81 -12.36
CA GLY A 30 -3.42 -6.30 -11.12
C GLY A 30 -3.15 -5.43 -9.89
N ALA A 31 -2.12 -4.58 -9.92
CA ALA A 31 -1.85 -3.61 -8.86
C ALA A 31 -2.82 -2.42 -8.91
N ARG A 32 -3.37 -2.13 -10.10
CA ARG A 32 -4.38 -1.09 -10.35
C ARG A 32 -3.94 0.30 -9.88
N LEU A 33 -2.73 0.68 -10.28
CA LEU A 33 -2.13 1.99 -10.05
C LEU A 33 -1.93 2.71 -11.38
N ILE A 34 -2.20 4.02 -11.45
CA ILE A 34 -2.26 4.76 -12.73
C ILE A 34 -0.93 4.71 -13.50
N ALA A 35 0.15 5.21 -12.91
CA ALA A 35 1.47 5.27 -13.55
C ALA A 35 2.59 5.30 -12.50
N PRO A 36 2.72 4.28 -11.63
CA PRO A 36 3.64 4.32 -10.49
C PRO A 36 5.12 4.41 -10.89
N PHE A 37 5.47 3.95 -12.10
CA PHE A 37 6.85 3.91 -12.61
C PHE A 37 7.09 4.87 -13.78
N ASN A 38 6.25 5.90 -13.94
CA ASN A 38 6.55 6.98 -14.87
C ASN A 38 7.61 7.90 -14.25
N TYR A 39 8.85 7.79 -14.71
CA TYR A 39 9.99 8.54 -14.13
C TYR A 39 9.94 10.06 -14.39
N SER A 40 9.14 10.52 -15.36
CA SER A 40 8.94 11.95 -15.60
C SER A 40 7.80 12.54 -14.77
N GLN A 41 6.74 11.75 -14.54
CA GLN A 41 5.55 12.16 -13.79
C GLN A 41 4.91 10.94 -13.10
N PRO A 42 5.45 10.48 -11.96
CA PRO A 42 4.94 9.28 -11.30
C PRO A 42 3.58 9.55 -10.69
N ASP A 43 2.67 8.60 -10.87
CA ASP A 43 1.33 8.65 -10.28
C ASP A 43 0.98 7.28 -9.65
N PRO A 44 1.19 7.13 -8.33
CA PRO A 44 0.85 5.93 -7.59
C PRO A 44 -0.63 5.86 -7.19
N THR A 45 -1.50 6.74 -7.72
CA THR A 45 -2.93 6.74 -7.37
C THR A 45 -3.56 5.39 -7.74
N PRO A 46 -4.27 4.72 -6.80
CA PRO A 46 -5.07 3.55 -7.11
C PRO A 46 -6.27 3.90 -8.00
N PHE A 47 -6.56 3.08 -8.99
CA PHE A 47 -7.76 3.20 -9.84
C PHE A 47 -8.65 1.95 -9.74
N GLY A 48 -9.95 2.11 -10.02
CA GLY A 48 -10.90 1.00 -9.98
C GLY A 48 -11.01 0.35 -8.60
N VAL A 49 -11.61 1.05 -7.63
CA VAL A 49 -11.57 0.66 -6.21
C VAL A 49 -12.10 -0.76 -5.89
N SER A 50 -13.04 -1.30 -6.67
CA SER A 50 -13.59 -2.65 -6.43
C SER A 50 -12.62 -3.75 -6.87
N GLY A 51 -11.93 -4.39 -5.91
CA GLY A 51 -10.90 -5.40 -6.17
C GLY A 51 -9.49 -4.83 -6.33
N SER A 52 -9.28 -3.55 -5.98
CA SER A 52 -7.93 -3.00 -5.85
C SER A 52 -7.27 -3.53 -4.58
N PRO A 53 -5.98 -3.92 -4.62
CA PRO A 53 -5.20 -4.25 -3.42
C PRO A 53 -5.15 -3.09 -2.40
N ALA A 54 -5.43 -1.85 -2.83
CA ALA A 54 -5.50 -0.68 -1.97
C ALA A 54 -6.86 -0.50 -1.27
N SER A 55 -7.83 -1.40 -1.45
CA SER A 55 -9.18 -1.30 -0.87
C SER A 55 -9.35 -2.15 0.40
N GLY A 56 -10.41 -1.89 1.17
CA GLY A 56 -10.81 -2.75 2.29
C GLY A 56 -9.82 -2.75 3.46
N ALA A 57 -9.32 -1.57 3.84
CA ALA A 57 -8.54 -1.42 5.06
C ALA A 57 -9.46 -1.45 6.30
N SER A 58 -8.95 -2.01 7.39
CA SER A 58 -9.59 -1.96 8.70
C SER A 58 -8.57 -1.46 9.72
N PHE A 59 -8.85 -0.30 10.29
CA PHE A 59 -8.04 0.31 11.36
C PHE A 59 -8.82 0.29 12.68
N ALA A 60 -9.37 -0.88 13.02
CA ALA A 60 -10.18 -1.08 14.23
C ALA A 60 -9.36 -1.48 15.47
N ASP A 61 -8.04 -1.60 15.35
CA ASP A 61 -7.18 -1.99 16.48
C ASP A 61 -7.25 -0.91 17.59
N PRO A 62 -7.55 -1.30 18.86
CA PRO A 62 -7.64 -0.36 19.97
C PRO A 62 -6.39 0.49 20.20
N LYS A 63 -5.21 0.08 19.72
CA LYS A 63 -3.97 0.85 19.85
C LYS A 63 -3.91 2.07 18.93
N LEU A 64 -4.81 2.18 17.95
CA LEU A 64 -4.86 3.29 17.01
C LEU A 64 -5.66 4.51 17.52
N VAL A 65 -5.91 4.59 18.84
CA VAL A 65 -6.56 5.76 19.45
C VAL A 65 -5.78 7.03 19.11
N GLY A 66 -6.48 8.06 18.66
CA GLY A 66 -5.90 9.36 18.29
C GLY A 66 -5.49 9.49 16.82
N PHE A 67 -5.54 8.40 16.04
CA PHE A 67 -5.34 8.45 14.59
C PHE A 67 -6.67 8.56 13.83
N ARG A 68 -6.63 9.18 12.65
CA ARG A 68 -7.77 9.20 11.72
C ARG A 68 -7.79 7.90 10.91
N ALA A 69 -8.81 7.08 11.11
CA ALA A 69 -9.02 5.89 10.30
C ALA A 69 -9.40 6.27 8.85
N VAL A 70 -8.85 5.52 7.89
CA VAL A 70 -9.17 5.63 6.46
C VAL A 70 -9.65 4.28 5.92
N SER A 71 -10.33 4.25 4.78
CA SER A 71 -10.90 3.02 4.20
C SER A 71 -10.00 2.33 3.16
N PHE A 72 -8.83 2.91 2.89
CA PHE A 72 -7.86 2.42 1.91
C PHE A 72 -6.57 1.93 2.57
N ARG A 73 -5.87 1.03 1.90
CA ARG A 73 -4.56 0.50 2.31
C ARG A 73 -3.46 1.30 1.61
N GLY A 74 -2.31 1.46 2.27
CA GLY A 74 -1.19 2.24 1.76
C GLY A 74 -1.33 3.75 2.02
N GLY A 75 -0.45 4.53 1.40
CA GLY A 75 -0.34 5.97 1.67
C GLY A 75 -1.24 6.86 0.81
N VAL A 76 -1.77 6.39 -0.32
CA VAL A 76 -2.47 7.22 -1.31
C VAL A 76 -3.89 6.73 -1.52
N ALA A 77 -4.88 7.61 -1.32
CA ALA A 77 -6.28 7.29 -1.59
C ALA A 77 -6.57 7.30 -3.09
N ALA A 78 -7.58 6.54 -3.51
CA ALA A 78 -8.08 6.59 -4.89
C ALA A 78 -8.77 7.91 -5.24
N ALA A 79 -9.26 8.65 -4.23
CA ALA A 79 -9.98 9.91 -4.40
C ALA A 79 -9.93 10.78 -3.13
N GLY A 80 -10.28 12.06 -3.28
CA GLY A 80 -10.41 13.00 -2.16
C GLY A 80 -9.08 13.64 -1.74
N ALA A 81 -9.08 14.27 -0.57
CA ALA A 81 -7.92 15.03 -0.07
C ALA A 81 -6.66 14.14 0.08
N ASP A 82 -6.85 12.87 0.46
CA ASP A 82 -5.76 11.90 0.68
C ASP A 82 -5.19 11.32 -0.63
N GLN A 83 -5.71 11.72 -1.79
CA GLN A 83 -5.18 11.32 -3.10
C GLN A 83 -3.94 12.13 -3.49
N THR A 84 -3.83 13.38 -3.02
CA THR A 84 -2.89 14.36 -3.58
C THR A 84 -1.85 14.90 -2.60
N TRP A 85 -1.87 14.48 -1.34
CA TRP A 85 -0.97 15.00 -0.30
C TRP A 85 0.53 14.83 -0.65
N TRP A 86 0.88 13.81 -1.43
CA TRP A 86 2.26 13.51 -1.85
C TRP A 86 2.74 14.41 -3.01
N LYS A 87 1.81 15.06 -3.74
CA LYS A 87 2.16 15.84 -4.92
C LYS A 87 3.00 17.06 -4.51
N GLY A 88 4.13 17.24 -5.18
CA GLY A 88 5.07 18.33 -4.90
C GLY A 88 6.05 18.06 -3.75
N TRP A 89 5.99 16.91 -3.08
CA TRP A 89 6.96 16.54 -2.04
C TRP A 89 8.25 15.95 -2.63
N THR A 90 8.17 15.41 -3.85
CA THR A 90 9.29 14.81 -4.56
C THR A 90 9.57 15.61 -5.82
N SER A 91 10.77 16.18 -5.92
CA SER A 91 11.31 16.70 -7.19
C SER A 91 11.99 15.55 -7.92
N PHE A 92 11.45 15.15 -9.06
CA PHE A 92 12.11 14.17 -9.93
C PHE A 92 13.09 14.93 -10.82
N PRO A 93 14.41 14.68 -10.71
CA PRO A 93 15.35 15.25 -11.65
C PRO A 93 15.01 14.72 -13.05
N THR A 94 14.95 15.61 -14.04
CA THR A 94 14.96 15.21 -15.45
C THR A 94 16.32 14.57 -15.73
N GLU A 95 16.34 13.29 -16.11
CA GLU A 95 17.51 12.66 -16.71
C GLU A 95 17.82 13.24 -18.10
#